data_AF-A0A2V5VHB1-F1
#
_entry.id   AF-A0A2V5VHB1-F1
#
_cell.length_a   1.000
_cell.length_b   1.000
_cell.length_c   1.000
_cell.angle_alpha   90.00
_cell.angle_beta   90.00
_cell.angle_gamma   90.00
#
_symmetry.space_group_name_H-M   'P 1'
#
loop_
_entity.id
_entity.type
_entity.pdbx_description
1 polymer ?
#
loop_
_entity_poly.entity_id
_entity_poly.type
_entity_poly.pdbx_seq_one_letter_code
_entity_poly.pdbx_strand_id
1 'polypeptide(L)' 'MKKIGLLAFVFLISPAVAFSGDRHVAFERNNAVYLANLDGTGERKIADGIFPAISPDGTRVAFNTVEKTSDTT' A
#
# COMPACT_ATOMS: atom_id res chain seq x y z
N MET A 1 35.66 -32.90 17.45
CA MET A 1 36.58 -33.06 16.31
C MET A 1 35.78 -33.39 15.06
N LYS A 2 35.73 -32.47 14.10
CA LYS A 2 35.69 -32.68 12.64
C LYS A 2 35.70 -31.29 11.98
N LYS A 3 36.72 -31.09 11.15
CA LYS A 3 37.17 -29.87 10.48
C LYS A 3 36.11 -29.45 9.43
N ILE A 4 35.96 -28.20 9.02
CA ILE A 4 36.70 -27.56 7.89
C ILE A 4 36.09 -26.16 7.73
N GLY A 5 36.92 -25.12 7.69
CA GLY A 5 36.53 -23.79 7.20
C GLY A 5 36.63 -23.73 5.68
N LEU A 6 35.85 -22.85 5.05
CA LEU A 6 36.13 -22.34 3.72
C LEU A 6 35.84 -20.83 3.67
N LEU A 7 36.82 -20.10 3.16
CA LEU A 7 36.90 -18.65 2.98
C LEU A 7 36.77 -18.35 1.48
N ALA A 8 35.88 -17.43 1.06
CA ALA A 8 35.93 -16.60 -0.17
C ALA A 8 34.57 -15.86 -0.31
N PHE A 9 34.47 -14.54 -0.08
CA PHE A 9 34.74 -13.41 -1.00
C PHE A 9 33.76 -13.31 -2.20
N VAL A 10 33.03 -12.19 -2.22
CA VAL A 10 32.19 -11.58 -3.28
C VAL A 10 30.80 -12.17 -3.52
N PHE A 11 29.81 -11.45 -3.02
CA PHE A 11 28.91 -10.73 -3.94
C PHE A 11 28.37 -9.49 -3.22
N LEU A 12 28.72 -8.32 -3.76
CA LEU A 12 28.00 -7.05 -3.61
C LEU A 12 26.59 -7.24 -4.19
N ILE A 13 25.75 -8.06 -3.56
CA ILE A 13 24.32 -8.03 -3.83
C ILE A 13 23.84 -6.92 -2.94
N SER A 14 23.84 -5.69 -3.46
CA SER A 14 22.89 -4.72 -2.92
C SER A 14 21.57 -5.46 -2.81
N PRO A 15 20.93 -5.55 -1.64
CA PRO A 15 19.50 -5.59 -1.68
C PRO A 15 19.19 -4.19 -2.23
N ALA A 16 19.09 -4.08 -3.56
CA ALA A 16 18.07 -3.19 -4.07
C ALA A 16 16.84 -3.74 -3.39
N VAL A 17 16.44 -3.11 -2.27
CA VAL A 17 15.14 -3.35 -1.68
C VAL A 17 14.23 -2.80 -2.77
N ALA A 18 13.94 -3.65 -3.74
CA ALA A 18 12.95 -3.39 -4.73
C ALA A 18 11.70 -3.29 -3.87
N PHE A 19 11.25 -2.07 -3.62
CA PHE A 19 9.94 -1.80 -3.06
C PHE A 19 8.93 -2.35 -4.07
N SER A 20 8.73 -3.66 -4.00
CA SER A 20 7.53 -4.33 -4.43
C SER A 20 6.55 -4.24 -3.26
N GLY A 21 6.42 -3.05 -2.66
CA GLY A 21 5.26 -2.77 -1.81
C GLY A 21 4.04 -2.95 -2.71
N ASP A 22 3.02 -3.65 -2.21
CA ASP A 22 1.79 -3.90 -2.96
C ASP A 22 1.29 -2.57 -3.56
N ARG A 23 1.47 -2.42 -4.87
CA ARG A 23 1.13 -1.19 -5.57
C ARG A 23 -0.37 -1.21 -5.80
N HIS A 24 -1.06 -0.31 -5.13
CA HIS A 24 -2.48 -0.13 -5.27
C HIS A 24 -2.78 1.20 -5.96
N VAL A 25 -3.95 1.28 -6.58
CA VAL A 25 -4.57 2.55 -6.97
C VAL A 25 -5.70 2.87 -6.01
N ALA A 26 -5.77 4.14 -5.59
CA ALA A 26 -6.93 4.68 -4.89
C ALA A 26 -7.68 5.58 -5.86
N PHE A 27 -9.00 5.43 -5.93
CA PHE A 27 -9.83 6.22 -6.83
C PHE A 27 -11.20 6.48 -6.21
N GLU A 28 -11.85 7.52 -6.72
CA GLU A 28 -13.19 7.90 -6.32
C GLU A 28 -14.23 7.28 -7.25
N ARG A 29 -15.33 6.76 -6.68
CA ARG A 29 -16.52 6.36 -7.43
C ARG A 29 -17.76 6.56 -6.56
N ASN A 30 -18.75 7.31 -7.07
CA ASN A 30 -20.02 7.57 -6.38
C ASN A 30 -19.86 8.09 -4.94
N ASN A 31 -19.03 9.13 -4.73
CA ASN A 31 -18.71 9.69 -3.41
C ASN A 31 -18.14 8.68 -2.41
N ALA A 32 -17.45 7.64 -2.90
CA ALA A 32 -16.75 6.68 -2.09
C ALA A 32 -15.33 6.46 -2.62
N VAL A 33 -14.43 6.21 -1.68
CA VAL A 33 -13.03 5.89 -1.96
C VAL A 33 -12.89 4.37 -2.07
N TYR A 34 -12.29 3.93 -3.18
CA TYR A 34 -11.95 2.55 -3.45
C TYR A 34 -10.45 2.36 -3.54
N LEU A 35 -10.01 1.14 -3.24
CA LEU A 35 -8.64 0.67 -3.45
C LEU A 35 -8.69 -0.57 -4.34
N ALA A 36 -7.78 -0.68 -5.31
CA ALA A 36 -7.63 -1.86 -6.15
C ALA A 36 -6.15 -2.13 -6.46
N ASN A 37 -5.85 -3.36 -6.88
CA ASN A 37 -4.55 -3.70 -7.46
C ASN A 37 -4.36 -2.98 -8.80
N LEU A 38 -3.12 -2.82 -9.26
CA LEU A 38 -2.84 -2.18 -10.56
C LEU A 38 -3.45 -2.90 -11.76
N ASP A 39 -3.72 -4.20 -11.64
CA ASP A 39 -4.39 -5.01 -12.67
C ASP A 39 -5.93 -4.91 -12.62
N GLY A 40 -6.47 -4.09 -11.71
CA GLY A 40 -7.91 -3.91 -11.51
C GLY A 40 -8.57 -4.98 -10.65
N THR A 41 -7.84 -6.00 -10.19
CA THR A 41 -8.38 -7.00 -9.25
C THR A 41 -8.40 -6.46 -7.81
N GLY A 42 -9.07 -7.18 -6.91
CA GLY A 42 -9.04 -6.86 -5.48
C GLY A 42 -9.70 -5.52 -5.10
N GLU A 43 -10.56 -4.99 -5.98
CA GLU A 43 -11.26 -3.75 -5.73
C GLU A 43 -12.14 -3.84 -4.48
N ARG A 44 -12.00 -2.86 -3.58
CA ARG A 44 -12.86 -2.73 -2.39
C ARG A 44 -13.08 -1.29 -1.98
N LYS A 45 -14.29 -1.00 -1.49
CA LYS A 45 -14.61 0.28 -0.84
C LYS A 45 -13.87 0.38 0.49
N ILE A 46 -13.22 1.51 0.76
CA ILE A 46 -12.51 1.76 2.02
C ILE A 46 -13.08 2.92 2.84
N ALA A 47 -13.78 3.88 2.21
CA ALA A 47 -14.42 4.99 2.91
C ALA A 47 -15.54 5.64 2.06
N ASP A 48 -16.41 6.41 2.71
CA ASP A 48 -17.23 7.43 2.06
C ASP A 48 -16.41 8.73 1.98
N GLY A 49 -16.25 9.29 0.78
CA GLY A 49 -15.38 10.44 0.54
C GLY A 49 -14.94 10.59 -0.91
N ILE A 50 -14.13 11.62 -1.17
CA ILE A 50 -13.69 12.06 -2.49
C ILE A 50 -12.22 12.48 -2.49
N PHE A 51 -11.64 12.63 -3.68
CA PHE A 51 -10.25 13.08 -3.89
C PHE A 51 -9.18 12.31 -3.09
N PRO A 52 -9.07 10.98 -3.25
CA PRO A 52 -8.10 10.19 -2.50
C PRO A 52 -6.65 10.40 -2.97
N ALA A 53 -5.71 10.27 -2.03
CA ALA A 53 -4.27 10.24 -2.30
C ALA A 53 -3.58 9.19 -1.42
N ILE A 54 -2.79 8.31 -2.04
CA ILE A 54 -1.98 7.30 -1.32
C ILE A 54 -0.72 7.99 -0.77
N SER A 55 -0.36 7.70 0.48
CA SER A 55 0.89 8.19 1.07
C SER A 55 2.12 7.64 0.35
N PRO A 56 3.28 8.33 0.34
CA PRO A 56 4.47 7.87 -0.38
C PRO A 56 4.97 6.47 0.01
N ASP A 57 4.74 6.06 1.26
CA ASP A 57 5.07 4.72 1.78
C ASP A 57 4.00 3.66 1.49
N GLY A 58 2.87 4.04 0.87
CA GLY A 58 1.77 3.14 0.51
C GLY A 58 0.88 2.68 1.67
N THR A 59 1.14 3.11 2.90
CA THR A 59 0.45 2.57 4.09
C THR A 59 -0.86 3.27 4.45
N ARG A 60 -1.11 4.45 3.88
CA ARG A 60 -2.27 5.29 4.19
C ARG A 60 -2.91 5.88 2.94
N VAL A 61 -4.18 6.24 3.07
CA VAL A 61 -4.93 7.01 2.07
C VAL A 61 -5.52 8.24 2.75
N ALA A 62 -5.14 9.43 2.27
CA ALA A 62 -5.79 10.68 2.62
C ALA A 62 -7.01 10.88 1.69
N PHE A 63 -8.10 11.46 2.21
CA PHE A 63 -9.31 11.72 1.44
C PHE A 63 -10.12 12.85 2.09
N ASN A 64 -10.98 13.50 1.31
CA ASN A 64 -11.94 14.47 1.80
C ASN A 64 -13.26 13.76 2.10
N THR A 65 -13.92 14.13 3.20
CA THR A 65 -15.24 13.62 3.55
C THR A 65 -16.06 14.70 4.24
N VAL A 66 -17.37 14.51 4.27
CA VAL A 66 -18.25 15.29 5.13
C VAL A 66 -18.27 14.66 6.51
N GLU A 67 -18.39 15.48 7.55
CA GLU A 67 -18.63 14.95 8.88
C GLU A 67 -19.89 14.08 8.85
N LYS A 68 -19.76 12.83 9.27
CA LYS A 68 -20.94 12.01 9.56
C LYS A 68 -21.50 12.53 10.87
N THR A 69 -22.46 13.45 10.79
CA THR A 69 -23.33 13.77 11.92
C THR A 69 -23.89 12.45 12.40
N SER A 70 -23.44 12.00 13.57
CA SER A 70 -24.00 10.80 14.19
C SER A 70 -25.40 11.18 14.60
N ASP A 71 -26.41 10.62 13.91
CA ASP A 71 -27.80 10.81 14.28
C ASP A 71 -27.97 10.41 15.75
N THR A 72 -28.02 11.42 16.61
CA THR A 72 -28.33 11.24 18.02
C THR A 72 -29.84 11.32 18.11
N THR A 73 -30.52 10.18 17.96
CA THR A 73 -31.94 10.02 18.29
C THR A 73 -32.19 8.60 18.78
#